data_AF-A0A920LYN2-F1
#
_entry.id   AF-A0A920LYN2-F1
#
_cell.length_a   1.000
_cell.length_b   1.000
_cell.length_c   1.000
_cell.angle_alpha   90.00
_cell.angle_beta   90.00
_cell.angle_gamma   90.00
#
_symmetry.space_group_name_H-M   'P 1'
#
loop_
_entity.id
_entity.type
_entity.pdbx_description
1 polymer ?
#
loop_
_entity_poly.entity_id
_entity_poly.type
_entity_poly.pdbx_seq_one_letter_code
_entity_poly.pdbx_strand_id
1 'polypeptide(L)'
;MSKTKINAKAIKANRKRIFKIDAEVMTNKANAYISRSMIEENRLMILSNYSAAFLGNRQLANSNTDEIFENRKTILDNYNSQNDVEENYINAQKNKASLDFLKHRSALNTSVLKISEEMASINAKLIAINKKIMDANQSIVDFNSKQIAENKSLINGSLNPKKATPASNAKIIKSNSSNMKQLEKNVKNNRKMMTDLISKSQKNADDLMSNKSQIKQRRNSALANRDKILANKSLIKF
;
A
#
# COMPACT_ATOMS: atom_id res chain seq x y z
N MET A 1 -0.49 4.35 59.68
CA MET A 1 0.48 5.15 58.88
C MET A 1 -0.07 6.55 58.67
N SER A 2 0.75 7.61 58.77
CA SER A 2 0.28 8.98 58.46
C SER A 2 -0.12 9.12 56.97
N LYS A 3 -1.04 10.04 56.66
CA LYS A 3 -1.51 10.30 55.28
C LYS A 3 -0.33 10.62 54.34
N THR A 4 0.69 11.31 54.83
CA THR A 4 1.94 11.58 54.09
C THR A 4 2.71 10.30 53.74
N LYS A 5 2.88 9.38 54.69
CA LYS A 5 3.54 8.08 54.45
C LYS A 5 2.73 7.22 53.45
N ILE A 6 1.40 7.28 53.49
CA ILE A 6 0.52 6.61 52.52
C ILE A 6 0.74 7.17 51.11
N ASN A 7 0.73 8.51 50.96
CA ASN A 7 1.00 9.16 49.68
C ASN A 7 2.38 8.81 49.13
N ALA A 8 3.43 8.82 49.96
CA ALA A 8 4.79 8.46 49.54
C ALA A 8 4.86 7.02 48.99
N LYS A 9 4.22 6.05 49.67
CA LYS A 9 4.15 4.66 49.19
C LYS A 9 3.42 4.57 47.86
N ALA A 10 2.29 5.28 47.70
CA ALA A 10 1.52 5.29 46.46
C ALA A 10 2.27 5.97 45.30
N ILE A 11 3.01 7.05 45.56
CA ILE A 11 3.87 7.70 44.56
C ILE A 11 4.97 6.74 44.08
N LYS A 12 5.63 6.02 44.99
CA LYS A 12 6.65 5.01 44.63
C LYS A 12 6.04 3.91 43.76
N ALA A 13 4.84 3.43 44.11
CA ALA A 13 4.11 2.45 43.30
C ALA A 13 3.75 3.00 41.91
N ASN A 14 3.25 4.24 41.84
CA ASN A 14 2.95 4.91 40.56
C ASN A 14 4.22 5.04 39.70
N ARG A 15 5.35 5.48 40.25
CA ARG A 15 6.62 5.60 39.50
C ARG A 15 7.07 4.26 38.90
N LYS A 16 6.99 3.17 39.67
CA LYS A 16 7.32 1.83 39.17
C LYS A 16 6.38 1.40 38.03
N ARG A 17 5.09 1.74 38.14
CA ARG A 17 4.09 1.42 37.11
C ARG A 17 4.30 2.26 35.85
N ILE A 18 4.55 3.57 35.98
CA ILE A 18 4.90 4.48 34.88
C ILE A 18 6.13 3.95 34.13
N PHE A 19 7.18 3.55 34.85
CA PHE A 19 8.39 3.01 34.21
C PHE A 19 8.12 1.78 33.33
N LYS A 20 7.23 0.89 33.77
CA LYS A 20 6.81 -0.27 32.95
C LYS A 20 5.99 0.16 31.74
N ILE A 21 5.02 1.04 31.94
CA ILE A 21 4.16 1.54 30.87
C ILE A 21 4.99 2.28 29.81
N ASP A 22 5.97 3.07 30.23
CA ASP A 22 6.89 3.79 29.34
C ASP A 22 7.61 2.82 28.40
N ALA A 23 8.21 1.75 28.93
CA ALA A 23 8.86 0.71 28.13
C ALA A 23 7.90 0.08 27.10
N GLU A 24 6.67 -0.24 27.51
CA GLU A 24 5.65 -0.80 26.61
C GLU A 24 5.19 0.22 25.54
N VAL A 25 5.04 1.49 25.89
CA VAL A 25 4.71 2.58 24.94
C VAL A 25 5.83 2.78 23.94
N MET A 26 7.09 2.74 24.37
CA MET A 26 8.24 2.89 23.47
C MET A 26 8.40 1.68 22.56
N THR A 27 8.10 0.47 23.04
CA THR A 27 8.05 -0.74 22.18
C THR A 27 6.87 -0.67 21.20
N ASN A 28 5.74 -0.07 21.61
CA ASN A 28 4.64 0.32 20.72
C ASN A 28 5.07 1.28 19.62
N LYS A 29 5.82 2.32 19.97
CA LYS A 29 6.39 3.25 19.00
C LYS A 29 7.29 2.53 17.99
N ALA A 30 8.24 1.70 18.45
CA ALA A 30 9.16 0.98 17.57
C ALA A 30 8.42 0.06 16.58
N ASN A 31 7.49 -0.76 17.06
CA ASN A 31 6.74 -1.69 16.19
C ASN A 31 5.82 -0.97 15.21
N ALA A 32 5.28 0.21 15.56
CA ALA A 32 4.52 1.01 14.62
C ALA A 32 5.38 1.48 13.44
N TYR A 33 6.63 1.88 13.69
CA TYR A 33 7.58 2.22 12.62
C TYR A 33 7.98 1.02 11.77
N ILE A 34 8.27 -0.13 12.40
CA ILE A 34 8.58 -1.38 11.68
C ILE A 34 7.42 -1.78 10.77
N SER A 35 6.20 -1.79 11.32
CA SER A 35 5.00 -2.09 10.53
C SER A 35 4.84 -1.13 9.36
N ARG A 36 5.14 0.17 9.55
CA ARG A 36 5.08 1.14 8.46
C ARG A 36 6.15 0.87 7.40
N SER A 37 7.37 0.51 7.79
CA SER A 37 8.45 0.14 6.86
C SER A 37 8.01 -1.00 5.94
N MET A 38 7.51 -2.10 6.53
CA MET A 38 7.03 -3.26 5.76
C MET A 38 5.90 -2.90 4.78
N ILE A 39 4.99 -2.01 5.17
CA ILE A 39 3.92 -1.53 4.29
C ILE A 39 4.48 -0.74 3.10
N GLU A 40 5.48 0.13 3.33
CA GLU A 40 6.10 0.89 2.24
C GLU A 40 6.99 0.01 1.34
N GLU A 41 7.69 -0.99 1.89
CA GLU A 41 8.42 -1.99 1.11
C GLU A 41 7.47 -2.76 0.18
N ASN A 42 6.34 -3.23 0.70
CA ASN A 42 5.28 -3.84 -0.11
C ASN A 42 4.79 -2.88 -1.21
N ARG A 43 4.63 -1.59 -0.91
CA ARG A 43 4.20 -0.60 -1.90
C ARG A 43 5.23 -0.44 -3.03
N LEU A 44 6.53 -0.42 -2.71
CA LEU A 44 7.59 -0.37 -3.71
C LEU A 44 7.59 -1.63 -4.59
N MET A 45 7.37 -2.80 -3.99
CA MET A 45 7.22 -4.06 -4.73
C MET A 45 5.99 -4.06 -5.64
N ILE A 46 4.85 -3.52 -5.20
CA ILE A 46 3.65 -3.32 -6.03
C ILE A 46 3.99 -2.47 -7.25
N LEU A 47 4.65 -1.33 -7.07
CA LEU A 47 5.04 -0.43 -8.17
C LEU A 47 5.99 -1.12 -9.16
N SER A 48 6.96 -1.88 -8.64
CA SER A 48 7.87 -2.68 -9.46
C SER A 48 7.11 -3.72 -10.30
N ASN A 49 6.19 -4.46 -9.69
CA ASN A 49 5.38 -5.45 -10.37
C ASN A 49 4.45 -4.81 -11.42
N TYR A 50 3.84 -3.66 -11.12
CA TYR A 50 3.01 -2.92 -12.07
C TYR A 50 3.79 -2.46 -13.29
N SER A 51 4.97 -1.86 -13.09
CA SER A 51 5.85 -1.46 -14.18
C SER A 51 6.24 -2.65 -15.06
N ALA A 52 6.66 -3.76 -14.44
CA ALA A 52 7.04 -4.98 -15.16
C ALA A 52 5.89 -5.61 -15.96
N ALA A 53 4.68 -5.66 -15.39
CA ALA A 53 3.51 -6.27 -16.01
C ALA A 53 2.88 -5.37 -17.08
N PHE A 54 2.65 -4.09 -16.77
CA PHE A 54 1.90 -3.17 -17.61
C PHE A 54 2.77 -2.47 -18.66
N LEU A 55 3.98 -2.02 -18.31
CA LEU A 55 4.84 -1.34 -19.29
C LEU A 55 5.60 -2.36 -20.13
N GLY A 56 6.30 -3.29 -19.49
CA GLY A 56 7.14 -4.28 -20.20
C GLY A 56 6.33 -5.36 -20.92
N ASN A 57 5.69 -6.24 -20.15
CA ASN A 57 5.07 -7.44 -20.72
C ASN A 57 3.91 -7.13 -21.66
N ARG A 58 3.07 -6.15 -21.30
CA ARG A 58 1.91 -5.76 -22.12
C ARG A 58 2.33 -5.17 -23.45
N GLN A 59 3.35 -4.30 -23.48
CA GLN A 59 3.84 -3.71 -24.73
C GLN A 59 4.36 -4.79 -25.68
N LEU A 60 5.15 -5.74 -25.17
CA LEU A 60 5.61 -6.89 -25.96
C LEU A 60 4.44 -7.73 -26.47
N ALA A 61 3.47 -8.06 -25.62
CA ALA A 61 2.31 -8.85 -26.02
C ALA A 61 1.42 -8.14 -27.05
N ASN A 62 1.25 -6.83 -26.93
CA ASN A 62 0.50 -6.02 -27.89
C ASN A 62 1.23 -5.95 -29.23
N SER A 63 2.54 -5.66 -29.23
CA SER A 63 3.36 -5.66 -30.45
C SER A 63 3.31 -7.01 -31.17
N ASN A 64 3.39 -8.12 -30.42
CA ASN A 64 3.18 -9.45 -30.98
C ASN A 64 1.79 -9.61 -31.60
N THR A 65 0.75 -9.06 -30.98
CA THR A 65 -0.59 -9.12 -31.55
C THR A 65 -0.65 -8.35 -32.86
N ASP A 66 -0.16 -7.12 -32.89
CA ASP A 66 -0.18 -6.28 -34.07
C ASP A 66 0.55 -6.96 -35.24
N GLU A 67 1.74 -7.51 -34.99
CA GLU A 67 2.50 -8.24 -36.02
C GLU A 67 1.82 -9.54 -36.49
N ILE A 68 1.09 -10.25 -35.62
CA ILE A 68 0.30 -11.42 -36.05
C ILE A 68 -0.76 -11.01 -37.08
N PHE A 69 -1.44 -9.89 -36.85
CA PHE A 69 -2.50 -9.43 -37.75
C PHE A 69 -1.93 -8.80 -39.03
N GLU A 70 -0.81 -8.08 -38.94
CA GLU A 70 -0.09 -7.59 -40.13
C GLU A 70 0.41 -8.75 -41.00
N ASN A 71 1.06 -9.77 -40.40
CA ASN A 71 1.49 -10.96 -41.14
C ASN A 71 0.31 -11.63 -41.84
N ARG A 72 -0.84 -11.77 -41.17
CA ARG A 72 -2.05 -12.34 -41.79
C ARG A 72 -2.55 -11.51 -42.96
N LYS A 73 -2.54 -10.18 -42.81
CA LYS A 73 -2.92 -9.26 -43.88
C LYS A 73 -2.00 -9.41 -45.09
N THR A 74 -0.69 -9.42 -44.89
CA THR A 74 0.30 -9.63 -45.96
C THR A 74 0.10 -10.96 -46.69
N ILE A 75 -0.15 -12.05 -45.96
CA ILE A 75 -0.43 -13.37 -46.57
C ILE A 75 -1.67 -13.31 -47.48
N LEU A 76 -2.74 -12.64 -47.05
CA LEU A 76 -3.97 -12.50 -47.82
C LEU A 76 -3.83 -11.52 -48.99
N ASP A 77 -3.00 -10.47 -48.84
CA ASP A 77 -2.74 -9.48 -49.88
C ASP A 77 -1.89 -10.07 -51.02
N ASN A 78 -0.97 -10.98 -50.72
CA ASN A 78 -0.10 -11.62 -51.73
C ASN A 78 -0.75 -12.83 -52.43
N TYR A 79 -2.00 -13.19 -52.10
CA TYR A 79 -2.67 -14.32 -52.74
C TYR A 79 -3.18 -13.94 -54.14
N ASN A 80 -2.74 -14.66 -55.17
CA ASN A 80 -3.18 -14.44 -56.55
C ASN A 80 -4.46 -15.23 -56.85
N SER A 81 -5.63 -14.60 -56.66
CA SER A 81 -6.93 -15.19 -56.99
C SER A 81 -7.09 -15.41 -58.49
N GLN A 82 -7.63 -16.57 -58.89
CA GLN A 82 -7.83 -16.94 -60.30
C GLN A 82 -9.24 -16.64 -60.81
N ASN A 83 -10.18 -16.33 -59.91
CA ASN A 83 -11.58 -16.07 -60.21
C ASN A 83 -12.23 -15.24 -59.09
N ASP A 84 -13.41 -14.69 -59.38
CA ASP A 84 -14.17 -13.85 -58.46
C ASP A 84 -14.56 -14.54 -57.15
N VAL A 85 -14.73 -15.88 -57.15
CA VAL A 85 -15.07 -16.63 -55.93
C VAL A 85 -13.88 -16.64 -54.97
N GLU A 86 -12.67 -16.86 -55.49
CA GLU A 86 -11.42 -16.79 -54.71
C GLU A 86 -11.14 -15.37 -54.22
N GLU A 87 -11.32 -14.34 -55.06
CA GLU A 87 -11.17 -12.93 -54.65
C GLU A 87 -12.14 -12.56 -53.52
N ASN A 88 -13.42 -12.92 -53.67
CA ASN A 88 -14.42 -12.69 -52.63
C ASN A 88 -14.08 -13.43 -51.33
N TYR A 89 -13.57 -14.66 -51.42
CA TYR A 89 -13.09 -15.40 -50.24
C TYR A 89 -11.93 -14.67 -49.54
N ILE A 90 -10.93 -14.20 -50.28
CA ILE A 90 -9.80 -13.45 -49.72
C ILE A 90 -10.27 -12.16 -49.05
N ASN A 91 -11.15 -11.40 -49.71
CA ASN A 91 -11.71 -10.16 -49.14
C ASN A 91 -12.57 -10.42 -47.90
N ALA A 92 -13.37 -11.48 -47.89
CA ALA A 92 -14.11 -11.90 -46.71
C ALA A 92 -13.17 -12.28 -45.54
N GLN A 93 -12.05 -12.95 -45.83
CA GLN A 93 -11.05 -13.29 -44.81
C GLN A 93 -10.30 -12.07 -44.27
N LYS A 94 -10.01 -11.06 -45.11
CA LYS A 94 -9.47 -9.77 -44.65
C LYS A 94 -10.44 -9.08 -43.69
N ASN A 95 -11.72 -8.99 -44.06
CA ASN A 95 -12.76 -8.43 -43.19
C ASN A 95 -12.85 -9.16 -41.86
N LYS A 96 -12.86 -10.50 -41.88
CA LYS A 96 -12.85 -11.32 -40.66
C LYS A 96 -11.63 -11.04 -39.79
N ALA A 97 -10.43 -10.96 -40.38
CA ALA A 97 -9.20 -10.66 -39.67
C ALA A 97 -9.24 -9.28 -38.99
N SER A 98 -9.72 -8.26 -39.70
CA SER A 98 -9.89 -6.91 -39.14
C SER A 98 -10.90 -6.89 -37.99
N LEU A 99 -12.04 -7.57 -38.13
CA LEU A 99 -13.05 -7.66 -37.07
C LEU A 99 -12.51 -8.40 -35.84
N ASP A 100 -11.78 -9.51 -36.03
CA ASP A 100 -11.16 -10.26 -34.93
C ASP A 100 -10.15 -9.40 -34.17
N PHE A 101 -9.34 -8.60 -34.87
CA PHE A 101 -8.41 -7.65 -34.27
C PHE A 101 -9.14 -6.56 -33.46
N LEU A 102 -10.11 -5.89 -34.08
CA LEU A 102 -10.86 -4.80 -33.45
C LEU A 102 -11.63 -5.28 -32.23
N LYS A 103 -12.25 -6.47 -32.30
CA LYS A 103 -12.91 -7.10 -31.15
C LYS A 103 -11.93 -7.33 -30.01
N HIS A 104 -10.73 -7.84 -30.31
CA HIS A 104 -9.70 -8.06 -29.31
C HIS A 104 -9.13 -6.75 -28.73
N ARG A 105 -9.03 -5.65 -29.50
CA ARG A 105 -8.64 -4.31 -28.99
C ARG A 105 -9.72 -3.65 -28.16
N SER A 106 -10.98 -3.74 -28.57
CA SER A 106 -12.11 -3.24 -27.80
C SER A 106 -12.19 -3.90 -26.40
N ALA A 107 -12.05 -5.24 -26.34
CA ALA A 107 -12.03 -5.97 -25.07
C ALA A 107 -10.83 -5.60 -24.18
N LEU A 108 -9.66 -5.40 -24.79
CA LEU A 108 -8.46 -4.96 -24.08
C LEU A 108 -8.64 -3.55 -23.49
N ASN A 109 -9.17 -2.61 -24.27
CA ASN A 109 -9.43 -1.24 -23.84
C ASN A 109 -10.40 -1.21 -22.65
N THR A 110 -11.48 -1.99 -22.72
CA THR A 110 -12.40 -2.16 -21.59
C THR A 110 -11.68 -2.65 -20.34
N SER A 111 -10.76 -3.60 -20.49
CA SER A 111 -9.97 -4.12 -19.37
C SER A 111 -8.98 -3.07 -18.82
N VAL A 112 -8.38 -2.22 -19.66
CA VAL A 112 -7.56 -1.08 -19.21
C VAL A 112 -8.41 -0.13 -18.37
N LEU A 113 -9.57 0.28 -18.88
CA LEU A 113 -10.41 1.28 -18.24
C LEU A 113 -10.84 0.84 -16.84
N LYS A 114 -11.25 -0.43 -16.68
CA LYS A 114 -11.61 -1.00 -15.37
C LYS A 114 -10.43 -0.96 -14.38
N ILE A 115 -9.23 -1.33 -14.84
CA ILE A 115 -8.02 -1.27 -13.99
C ILE A 115 -7.70 0.19 -13.64
N SER A 116 -7.82 1.12 -14.59
CA SER A 116 -7.58 2.54 -14.36
C SER A 116 -8.56 3.15 -13.36
N GLU A 117 -9.82 2.73 -13.37
CA GLU A 117 -10.83 3.14 -12.39
C GLU A 117 -10.44 2.68 -10.97
N GLU A 118 -10.02 1.42 -10.81
CA GLU A 118 -9.52 0.92 -9.53
C GLU A 118 -8.27 1.69 -9.06
N MET A 119 -7.32 1.98 -9.96
CA MET A 119 -6.13 2.78 -9.64
C MET A 119 -6.50 4.20 -9.20
N ALA A 120 -7.48 4.83 -9.84
CA ALA A 120 -7.98 6.14 -9.43
C ALA A 120 -8.58 6.10 -8.02
N SER A 121 -9.34 5.06 -7.69
CA SER A 121 -9.89 4.84 -6.35
C SER A 121 -8.78 4.66 -5.29
N ILE A 122 -7.73 3.91 -5.62
CA ILE A 122 -6.56 3.75 -4.74
C ILE A 122 -5.86 5.10 -4.53
N ASN A 123 -5.68 5.90 -5.57
CA ASN A 123 -5.07 7.23 -5.45
C ASN A 123 -5.89 8.16 -4.53
N ALA A 124 -7.22 8.13 -4.64
CA ALA A 124 -8.09 8.88 -3.72
C ALA A 124 -7.89 8.43 -2.25
N LYS A 125 -7.77 7.12 -2.00
CA LYS A 125 -7.47 6.59 -0.66
C LYS A 125 -6.10 7.05 -0.15
N LEU A 126 -5.08 7.08 -1.00
CA LEU A 126 -3.75 7.58 -0.65
C LEU A 126 -3.75 9.08 -0.29
N ILE A 127 -4.51 9.89 -1.04
CA ILE A 127 -4.71 11.31 -0.71
C ILE A 127 -5.39 11.46 0.66
N ALA A 128 -6.42 10.66 0.92
CA ALA A 128 -7.10 10.67 2.22
C ALA A 128 -6.18 10.25 3.38
N ILE A 129 -5.27 9.28 3.14
CA ILE A 129 -4.24 8.89 4.12
C ILE A 129 -3.31 10.08 4.41
N ASN A 130 -2.88 10.83 3.39
CA ASN A 130 -2.03 12.00 3.59
C ASN A 130 -2.71 13.06 4.47
N LYS A 131 -4.02 13.30 4.28
CA LYS A 131 -4.79 14.20 5.16
C LYS A 131 -4.76 13.75 6.61
N LYS A 132 -5.01 12.46 6.88
CA LYS A 132 -4.93 11.90 8.24
C LYS A 132 -3.55 12.03 8.88
N ILE A 133 -2.47 11.91 8.08
CA ILE A 133 -1.11 12.12 8.56
C ILE A 133 -0.90 13.58 8.95
N MET A 134 -1.37 14.53 8.14
CA MET A 134 -1.31 15.96 8.47
C MET A 134 -2.09 16.28 9.74
N ASP A 135 -3.29 15.74 9.91
CA ASP A 135 -4.09 15.91 11.13
C ASP A 135 -3.38 15.36 12.36
N ALA A 136 -2.76 14.17 12.24
CA ALA A 136 -1.96 13.59 13.31
C ALA A 136 -0.75 14.46 13.66
N ASN A 137 -0.06 15.01 12.66
CA ASN A 137 1.06 15.93 12.87
C ASN A 137 0.60 17.23 13.56
N GLN A 138 -0.56 17.77 13.20
CA GLN A 138 -1.13 18.93 13.86
C GLN A 138 -1.40 18.65 15.34
N SER A 139 -1.93 17.46 15.68
CA SER A 139 -2.15 17.08 17.07
C SER A 139 -0.85 17.05 17.90
N ILE A 140 0.30 16.75 17.28
CA ILE A 140 1.61 16.81 17.93
C ILE A 140 1.99 18.27 18.20
N VAL A 141 1.81 19.16 17.22
CA VAL A 141 2.08 20.60 17.36
C VAL A 141 1.21 21.22 18.45
N ASP A 142 -0.08 20.89 18.47
CA ASP A 142 -1.03 21.39 19.47
C ASP A 142 -0.69 20.90 20.88
N PHE A 143 -0.35 19.61 21.00
CA PHE A 143 0.12 19.05 22.27
C PHE A 143 1.37 19.77 22.76
N ASN A 144 2.38 19.93 21.89
CA ASN A 144 3.62 20.62 22.22
C ASN A 144 3.37 22.07 22.66
N SER A 145 2.54 22.80 21.92
CA SER A 145 2.17 24.19 22.23
C SER A 145 1.53 24.29 23.63
N LYS A 146 0.60 23.38 23.93
CA LYS A 146 -0.02 23.30 25.26
C LYS A 146 1.01 23.00 26.36
N GLN A 147 1.92 22.04 26.15
CA GLN A 147 2.94 21.72 27.15
C GLN A 147 3.94 22.86 27.34
N ILE A 148 4.30 23.60 26.29
CA ILE A 148 5.14 24.79 26.37
C ILE A 148 4.45 25.87 27.22
N ALA A 149 3.17 26.13 27.00
CA ALA A 149 2.40 27.07 27.79
C ALA A 149 2.29 26.66 29.27
N GLU A 150 2.03 25.38 29.55
CA GLU A 150 2.02 24.82 30.91
C GLU A 150 3.39 25.01 31.58
N ASN A 151 4.47 24.66 30.89
CA ASN A 151 5.84 24.84 31.41
C ASN A 151 6.15 26.31 31.69
N LYS A 152 5.75 27.23 30.80
CA LYS A 152 5.90 28.68 31.01
C LYS A 152 5.13 29.15 32.24
N SER A 153 3.90 28.66 32.44
CA SER A 153 3.10 28.95 33.63
C SER A 153 3.81 28.49 34.91
N LEU A 154 4.35 27.27 34.90
CA LEU A 154 5.08 26.71 36.05
C LEU A 154 6.33 27.53 36.39
N ILE A 155 7.09 27.95 35.38
CA ILE A 155 8.27 28.82 35.51
C ILE A 155 7.87 30.19 36.10
N ASN A 156 6.74 30.74 35.65
CA ASN A 156 6.24 32.06 36.07
C ASN A 156 5.49 32.05 37.42
N GLY A 157 5.60 30.96 38.21
CA GLY A 157 5.17 30.94 39.60
C GLY A 157 3.85 30.22 39.89
N SER A 158 3.23 29.54 38.91
CA SER A 158 2.05 28.70 39.20
C SER A 158 2.41 27.44 40.02
N LEU A 159 3.69 27.03 40.03
CA LEU A 159 4.19 25.96 40.89
C LEU A 159 4.28 26.43 42.36
N ASN A 160 3.31 26.04 43.19
CA ASN A 160 3.26 26.42 44.60
C ASN A 160 3.16 25.21 45.57
N PRO A 161 4.26 24.49 45.81
CA PRO A 161 4.26 23.32 46.70
C PRO A 161 3.94 23.67 48.16
N LYS A 162 4.12 24.92 48.59
CA LYS A 162 3.79 25.37 49.97
C LYS A 162 2.30 25.28 50.28
N LYS A 163 1.43 25.32 49.26
CA LYS A 163 -0.04 25.15 49.40
C LYS A 163 -0.49 23.68 49.35
N ALA A 164 0.42 22.72 49.17
CA ALA A 164 0.06 21.31 49.04
C ALA A 164 -0.42 20.72 50.37
N THR A 165 -1.48 19.91 50.32
CA THR A 165 -1.97 19.15 51.47
C THR A 165 -1.92 17.65 51.18
N PRO A 166 -1.91 16.78 52.22
CA PRO A 166 -2.03 15.34 52.01
C PRO A 166 -3.26 14.95 51.17
N ALA A 167 -4.37 15.68 51.31
CA ALA A 167 -5.60 15.44 50.55
C ALA A 167 -5.47 15.85 49.07
N SER A 168 -4.91 17.02 48.77
CA SER A 168 -4.69 17.46 47.37
C SER A 168 -3.73 16.51 46.65
N ASN A 169 -2.66 16.07 47.33
CA ASN A 169 -1.72 15.10 46.77
C ASN A 169 -2.39 13.74 46.52
N ALA A 170 -3.25 13.27 47.44
CA ALA A 170 -3.99 12.02 47.24
C ALA A 170 -4.92 12.10 46.01
N LYS A 171 -5.55 13.26 45.74
CA LYS A 171 -6.36 13.48 44.54
C LYS A 171 -5.54 13.36 43.25
N ILE A 172 -4.36 13.97 43.20
CA ILE A 172 -3.43 13.88 42.05
C ILE A 172 -2.96 12.42 41.86
N ILE A 173 -2.55 11.76 42.94
CA ILE A 173 -2.10 10.35 42.92
C ILE A 173 -3.20 9.42 42.36
N LYS A 174 -4.45 9.64 42.79
CA LYS A 174 -5.62 8.89 42.30
C LYS A 174 -5.87 9.15 40.82
N SER A 175 -5.81 10.41 40.38
CA SER A 175 -5.94 10.76 38.96
C SER A 175 -4.86 10.09 38.11
N ASN A 176 -3.59 10.17 38.53
CA ASN A 176 -2.47 9.50 37.86
C ASN A 176 -2.70 7.98 37.76
N SER A 177 -3.20 7.35 38.83
CA SER A 177 -3.51 5.92 38.84
C SER A 177 -4.61 5.54 37.84
N SER A 178 -5.63 6.40 37.70
CA SER A 178 -6.69 6.24 36.71
C SER A 178 -6.15 6.39 35.28
N ASN A 179 -5.35 7.42 35.03
CA ASN A 179 -4.75 7.67 33.71
C ASN A 179 -3.83 6.51 33.29
N MET A 180 -3.05 5.95 34.21
CA MET A 180 -2.24 4.75 33.94
C MET A 180 -3.07 3.54 33.53
N LYS A 181 -4.25 3.31 34.14
CA LYS A 181 -5.15 2.21 33.72
C LYS A 181 -5.62 2.39 32.27
N GLN A 182 -5.98 3.63 31.90
CA GLN A 182 -6.39 3.92 30.53
C GLN A 182 -5.23 3.76 29.54
N LEU A 183 -4.02 4.21 29.92
CA LEU A 183 -2.83 4.08 29.09
C LEU A 183 -2.46 2.60 28.85
N GLU A 184 -2.50 1.76 29.89
CA GLU A 184 -2.28 0.31 29.76
C GLU A 184 -3.30 -0.36 28.81
N LYS A 185 -4.58 0.04 28.88
CA LYS A 185 -5.60 -0.45 27.94
C LYS A 185 -5.24 -0.08 26.50
N ASN A 186 -4.85 1.18 26.28
CA ASN A 186 -4.45 1.65 24.96
C ASN A 186 -3.17 0.94 24.46
N VAL A 187 -2.19 0.71 25.34
CA VAL A 187 -0.97 -0.02 25.02
C VAL A 187 -1.27 -1.42 24.50
N LYS A 188 -2.16 -2.16 25.18
CA LYS A 188 -2.58 -3.51 24.77
C LYS A 188 -3.32 -3.52 23.44
N ASN A 189 -4.25 -2.57 23.26
CA ASN A 189 -5.01 -2.44 22.01
C ASN A 189 -4.08 -2.14 20.83
N ASN A 190 -3.17 -1.18 21.01
CA ASN A 190 -2.18 -0.81 19.99
C ASN A 190 -1.27 -1.99 19.65
N ARG A 191 -0.85 -2.78 20.66
CA ARG A 191 -0.04 -3.99 20.45
C ARG A 191 -0.75 -4.98 19.54
N LYS A 192 -2.02 -5.30 19.83
CA LYS A 192 -2.83 -6.22 19.02
C LYS A 192 -2.92 -5.73 17.57
N MET A 193 -3.24 -4.46 17.37
CA MET A 193 -3.32 -3.86 16.03
C MET A 193 -1.99 -3.95 15.28
N MET A 194 -0.85 -3.73 15.93
CA MET A 194 0.46 -3.84 15.29
C MET A 194 0.78 -5.26 14.86
N THR A 195 0.49 -6.26 15.70
CA THR A 195 0.69 -7.67 15.34
C THR A 195 -0.13 -8.04 14.09
N ASP A 196 -1.39 -7.60 14.04
CA ASP A 196 -2.27 -7.85 12.89
C ASP A 196 -1.75 -7.17 11.63
N LEU A 197 -1.23 -5.94 11.72
CA LEU A 197 -0.66 -5.21 10.59
C LEU A 197 0.63 -5.84 10.08
N ILE A 198 1.52 -6.29 10.97
CA ILE A 198 2.76 -7.00 10.60
C ILE A 198 2.42 -8.30 9.87
N SER A 199 1.49 -9.11 10.41
CA SER A 199 1.07 -10.36 9.78
C SER A 199 0.48 -10.14 8.38
N LYS A 200 -0.40 -9.13 8.23
CA LYS A 200 -0.94 -8.76 6.91
C LYS A 200 0.16 -8.29 5.95
N SER A 201 1.13 -7.52 6.45
CA SER A 201 2.23 -7.02 5.62
C SER A 201 3.14 -8.15 5.15
N GLN A 202 3.42 -9.14 6.00
CA GLN A 202 4.20 -10.31 5.61
C GLN A 202 3.48 -11.12 4.53
N LYS A 203 2.19 -11.41 4.73
CA LYS A 203 1.39 -12.13 3.73
C LYS A 203 1.39 -11.40 2.38
N ASN A 204 1.20 -10.08 2.40
CA ASN A 204 1.26 -9.27 1.18
C ASN A 204 2.62 -9.36 0.50
N ALA A 205 3.73 -9.37 1.26
CA ALA A 205 5.08 -9.52 0.70
C ALA A 205 5.23 -10.86 -0.05
N ASP A 206 4.75 -11.95 0.55
CA ASP A 206 4.79 -13.29 -0.04
C ASP A 206 3.97 -13.35 -1.34
N ASP A 207 2.75 -12.80 -1.33
CA ASP A 207 1.89 -12.69 -2.51
C ASP A 207 2.56 -11.86 -3.62
N LEU A 208 3.26 -10.78 -3.26
CA LEU A 208 3.96 -9.92 -4.21
C LEU A 208 5.18 -10.61 -4.85
N MET A 209 5.88 -11.47 -4.11
CA MET A 209 6.95 -12.30 -4.65
C MET A 209 6.42 -13.35 -5.61
N SER A 210 5.29 -13.98 -5.28
CA SER A 210 4.59 -14.90 -6.19
C SER A 210 4.18 -14.21 -7.49
N ASN A 211 3.56 -13.02 -7.38
CA ASN A 211 3.19 -12.20 -8.53
C ASN A 211 4.39 -11.86 -9.41
N LYS A 212 5.53 -11.51 -8.82
CA LYS A 212 6.77 -11.22 -9.56
C LYS A 212 7.23 -12.43 -10.39
N SER A 213 7.15 -13.64 -9.83
CA SER A 213 7.47 -14.88 -10.55
C SER A 213 6.53 -15.09 -11.75
N GLN A 214 5.23 -14.95 -11.54
CA GLN A 214 4.24 -15.08 -12.63
C GLN A 214 4.45 -14.04 -13.74
N ILE A 215 4.79 -12.81 -13.38
CA ILE A 215 5.12 -11.75 -14.36
C ILE A 215 6.33 -12.17 -15.21
N LYS A 216 7.36 -12.74 -14.59
CA LYS A 216 8.53 -13.25 -15.32
C LYS A 216 8.14 -14.39 -16.27
N GLN A 217 7.32 -15.34 -15.81
CA GLN A 217 6.85 -16.44 -16.65
C GLN A 217 6.07 -15.93 -17.87
N ARG A 218 5.13 -15.00 -17.67
CA ARG A 218 4.35 -14.40 -18.76
C ARG A 218 5.22 -13.65 -19.76
N ARG A 219 6.30 -13.00 -19.30
CA ARG A 219 7.30 -12.37 -20.18
C ARG A 219 7.96 -13.40 -21.09
N ASN A 220 8.40 -14.52 -20.52
CA ASN A 220 9.04 -15.58 -21.29
C ASN A 220 8.08 -16.17 -22.32
N SER A 221 6.79 -16.35 -21.98
CA SER A 221 5.78 -16.78 -22.95
C SER A 221 5.59 -15.77 -24.08
N ALA A 222 5.60 -14.46 -23.78
CA ALA A 222 5.50 -13.43 -24.81
C ALA A 222 6.75 -13.40 -25.71
N LEU A 223 7.94 -13.63 -25.17
CA LEU A 223 9.18 -13.79 -25.97
C LEU A 223 9.12 -15.03 -26.86
N ALA A 224 8.67 -16.17 -26.33
CA ALA A 224 8.51 -17.37 -27.15
C ALA A 224 7.48 -17.18 -28.29
N ASN A 225 6.42 -16.40 -28.04
CA ASN A 225 5.51 -16.00 -29.12
C ASN A 225 6.21 -15.12 -30.16
N ARG A 226 7.10 -14.23 -29.73
CA ARG A 226 7.87 -13.37 -30.64
C ARG A 226 8.70 -14.20 -31.61
N ASP A 227 9.42 -15.20 -31.10
CA ASP A 227 10.25 -16.08 -31.93
C ASP A 227 9.42 -16.82 -32.98
N LYS A 228 8.25 -17.33 -32.58
CA LYS A 228 7.30 -17.99 -33.50
C LYS A 228 6.75 -17.03 -34.57
N ILE A 229 6.46 -15.78 -34.20
CA ILE A 229 5.99 -14.77 -35.14
C ILE A 229 7.06 -14.46 -36.18
N LEU A 230 8.32 -14.32 -35.76
CA LEU A 230 9.44 -14.10 -36.66
C LEU A 230 9.67 -15.28 -37.60
N ALA A 231 9.58 -16.52 -37.08
CA ALA A 231 9.66 -17.73 -37.89
C ALA A 231 8.51 -17.83 -38.90
N ASN A 232 7.28 -17.48 -38.52
CA ASN A 232 6.16 -17.43 -39.46
C ASN A 232 6.37 -16.36 -40.53
N LYS A 233 6.92 -15.20 -40.15
CA LYS A 233 7.15 -14.07 -41.06
C LYS A 233 8.14 -14.42 -42.16
N SER A 234 9.18 -15.20 -41.87
CA SER A 234 10.16 -15.63 -42.89
C SER A 234 9.60 -16.62 -43.92
N LEU A 235 8.44 -17.23 -43.65
CA LEU A 235 7.76 -18.14 -44.56
C LEU A 235 6.77 -17.43 -45.50
N ILE A 236 6.50 -16.14 -45.27
CA ILE A 236 5.58 -15.36 -46.10
C ILE A 236 6.28 -15.07 -47.44
N LYS A 237 5.66 -15.52 -48.53
CA LYS A 237 6.14 -15.30 -49.90
C LYS A 237 5.52 -14.03 -50.48
N PHE A 238 6.29 -13.37 -51.34
CA PHE A 238 5.88 -12.21 -52.15
C PHE A 238 5.84 -12.61 -53.62
#